data_AF-A0A4Q2YXW2-F1
#
_entry.id   AF-A0A4Q2YXW2-F1
#
_cell.length_a   1.000
_cell.length_b   1.000
_cell.length_c   1.000
_cell.angle_alpha   90.00
_cell.angle_beta   90.00
_cell.angle_gamma   90.00
#
_symmetry.space_group_name_H-M   'P 1'
#
loop_
_entity.id
_entity.type
_entity.pdbx_description
1 polymer ?
#
loop_
_entity_poly.entity_id
_entity_poly.type
_entity_poly.pdbx_seq_one_letter_code
_entity_poly.pdbx_strand_id
1 'polypeptide(L)'
;NVTFNQPFSGRGLNKEGAGVLLLKTANTDTSGENDVTVSQGILRVGINNVFGTRARVAAMTGDGVLDLNGFSVEVSTLENIEPTTEIRLGSGQLTVRTGGATYGAITGTGGVVIGKSGFSPASCTFGGVNTFSGGITVAFGGQLTLQNAAGLGAPGNPLTLDNGSLSTGSLMASPLVMDSSMNLIIGPGGARFSAGGQSIIINSLLSGTNPIRFGGGSSPSESSVYDVRLANPANTFTGPVQIGQADSNNTASGIIGIVANGSLGNAANVVTLGGRYFDGESNRTSSGGLRAYADLTIPATRAILIEGESAVLDSNGHTFTIASPISELSPGIGMRKEGEGTLILNGASTYTGETYVRRGVLGGNGSVGGRLVMDWDGTLAPGAPGGVGTFTCADLDFSGGGTYAVNLASGSGSDLLVSNGEVSISPAAVLVIQPTGPVTQGDVFTILQKSGSTPVDGTFQQTGTFSSGGVEWSINYAGGDGNDITLTALSGSTAAPVVPKLSNLVITPAGAAGSGTFAGISATISGGQANGSVLLEASTDLGVLDPWEVIRTIPLDASGAATITNATDPNSSGARRNFFRLRVP
;
A
#
# COMPACT_ATOMS: atom_id res chain seq x y z
N ASN A 1 18.30 -29.25 -42.36
CA ASN A 1 17.62 -27.98 -42.70
C ASN A 1 16.67 -28.22 -43.85
N VAL A 2 15.39 -27.99 -43.65
CA VAL A 2 14.33 -28.09 -44.67
C VAL A 2 13.84 -26.68 -44.94
N THR A 3 13.70 -26.31 -46.22
CA THR A 3 13.06 -25.04 -46.62
C THR A 3 11.75 -25.37 -47.31
N PHE A 4 10.66 -24.82 -46.79
CA PHE A 4 9.33 -24.90 -47.37
C PHE A 4 9.04 -23.59 -48.11
N ASN A 5 9.00 -23.64 -49.43
CA ASN A 5 8.79 -22.48 -50.31
C ASN A 5 7.57 -22.64 -51.23
N GLN A 6 6.71 -23.63 -50.96
CA GLN A 6 5.47 -23.87 -51.69
C GLN A 6 4.29 -23.21 -50.97
N PRO A 7 3.23 -22.78 -51.65
CA PRO A 7 1.99 -22.39 -50.99
C PRO A 7 1.51 -23.51 -50.06
N PHE A 8 1.05 -23.18 -48.86
CA PHE A 8 0.36 -24.13 -48.00
C PHE A 8 -0.88 -23.50 -47.38
N SER A 9 -1.87 -24.36 -47.12
CA SER A 9 -3.11 -24.03 -46.44
C SER A 9 -3.38 -25.15 -45.46
N GLY A 10 -3.46 -24.84 -44.17
CA GLY A 10 -3.82 -25.82 -43.17
C GLY A 10 -3.93 -25.23 -41.77
N ARG A 11 -4.60 -25.96 -40.89
CA ARG A 11 -4.94 -25.51 -39.52
C ARG A 11 -3.95 -25.97 -38.45
N GLY A 12 -2.95 -26.77 -38.81
CA GLY A 12 -1.98 -27.32 -37.86
C GLY A 12 -0.59 -27.44 -38.49
N LEU A 13 0.40 -26.90 -37.80
CA LEU A 13 1.82 -27.00 -38.12
C LEU A 13 2.55 -27.46 -36.86
N ASN A 14 3.05 -28.70 -36.88
CA ASN A 14 3.84 -29.26 -35.79
C ASN A 14 5.30 -29.36 -36.20
N LYS A 15 6.18 -28.66 -35.49
CA LYS A 15 7.62 -28.72 -35.68
C LYS A 15 8.26 -29.63 -34.64
N GLU A 16 8.75 -30.76 -35.12
CA GLU A 16 9.50 -31.76 -34.36
C GLU A 16 10.89 -32.00 -34.95
N GLY A 17 11.74 -32.73 -34.22
CA GLY A 17 13.11 -33.07 -34.58
C GLY A 17 14.11 -31.90 -34.46
N ALA A 18 15.38 -32.22 -34.18
CA ALA A 18 16.42 -31.24 -33.87
C ALA A 18 16.79 -30.25 -35.01
N GLY A 19 16.34 -30.50 -36.24
CA GLY A 19 16.70 -29.69 -37.42
C GLY A 19 15.95 -28.35 -37.53
N VAL A 20 16.37 -27.52 -38.49
CA VAL A 20 15.70 -26.26 -38.86
C VAL A 20 14.66 -26.49 -39.96
N LEU A 21 13.44 -25.99 -39.76
CA LEU A 21 12.41 -25.81 -40.79
C LEU A 21 12.24 -24.33 -41.10
N LEU A 22 12.57 -23.90 -42.32
CA LEU A 22 12.40 -22.53 -42.80
C LEU A 22 11.14 -22.40 -43.67
N LEU A 23 10.20 -21.55 -43.30
CA LEU A 23 8.98 -21.27 -44.08
C LEU A 23 9.12 -19.98 -44.88
N LYS A 24 8.92 -20.01 -46.20
CA LYS A 24 9.07 -18.84 -47.10
C LYS A 24 7.76 -18.38 -47.75
N THR A 25 6.65 -19.01 -47.42
CA THR A 25 5.31 -18.73 -47.96
C THR A 25 4.33 -18.63 -46.80
N ALA A 26 3.30 -17.79 -46.92
CA ALA A 26 2.35 -17.59 -45.84
C ALA A 26 1.26 -18.65 -45.91
N ASN A 27 0.81 -19.13 -44.75
CA ASN A 27 -0.38 -19.96 -44.65
C ASN A 27 -1.59 -19.16 -45.13
N THR A 28 -2.30 -19.67 -46.14
CA THR A 28 -3.48 -19.00 -46.72
C THR A 28 -4.80 -19.41 -46.05
N ASP A 29 -4.77 -20.33 -45.09
CA ASP A 29 -5.98 -20.81 -44.43
C ASP A 29 -6.61 -19.73 -43.54
N THR A 30 -7.88 -19.41 -43.81
CA THR A 30 -8.71 -18.47 -43.06
C THR A 30 -9.95 -19.12 -42.44
N SER A 31 -10.12 -20.44 -42.59
CA SER A 31 -11.30 -21.18 -42.17
C SER A 31 -11.36 -21.44 -40.66
N GLY A 32 -10.24 -21.26 -39.95
CA GLY A 32 -10.12 -21.51 -38.51
C GLY A 32 -8.82 -20.97 -37.92
N GLU A 33 -8.51 -21.35 -36.70
CA GLU A 33 -7.19 -21.10 -36.10
C GLU A 33 -6.11 -21.92 -36.82
N ASN A 34 -4.96 -21.30 -37.06
CA ASN A 34 -3.77 -21.92 -37.62
C ASN A 34 -2.80 -22.24 -36.47
N ASP A 35 -2.93 -23.43 -35.92
CA ASP A 35 -2.19 -23.85 -34.73
C ASP A 35 -0.75 -24.19 -35.09
N VAL A 36 0.19 -23.55 -34.41
CA VAL A 36 1.63 -23.77 -34.54
C VAL A 36 2.13 -24.38 -33.23
N THR A 37 2.74 -25.55 -33.32
CA THR A 37 3.44 -26.18 -32.20
C THR A 37 4.92 -26.36 -32.52
N VAL A 38 5.80 -26.08 -31.57
CA VAL A 38 7.25 -26.26 -31.71
C VAL A 38 7.76 -27.06 -30.53
N SER A 39 7.99 -28.35 -30.72
CA SER A 39 8.40 -29.26 -29.64
C SER A 39 9.88 -29.58 -29.64
N GLN A 40 10.56 -29.45 -30.78
CA GLN A 40 12.02 -29.63 -30.90
C GLN A 40 12.59 -28.86 -32.10
N GLY A 41 13.87 -28.47 -31.98
CA GLY A 41 14.62 -27.80 -33.05
C GLY A 41 14.07 -26.41 -33.38
N ILE A 42 14.35 -25.92 -34.59
CA ILE A 42 14.08 -24.52 -34.96
C ILE A 42 12.97 -24.44 -36.02
N LEU A 43 11.88 -23.75 -35.71
CA LEU A 43 10.92 -23.24 -36.69
C LEU A 43 11.32 -21.81 -37.06
N ARG A 44 11.87 -21.63 -38.26
CA ARG A 44 12.32 -20.32 -38.76
C ARG A 44 11.33 -19.74 -39.77
N VAL A 45 10.98 -18.48 -39.61
CA VAL A 45 10.17 -17.74 -40.60
C VAL A 45 11.06 -17.04 -41.62
N GLY A 46 10.61 -16.96 -42.87
CA GLY A 46 11.35 -16.36 -43.98
C GLY A 46 10.62 -15.19 -44.64
N ILE A 47 9.41 -14.86 -44.17
CA ILE A 47 8.59 -13.73 -44.58
C ILE A 47 7.71 -13.28 -43.40
N ASN A 48 7.14 -12.09 -43.49
CA ASN A 48 6.18 -11.60 -42.49
C ASN A 48 4.91 -12.46 -42.45
N ASN A 49 4.37 -12.66 -41.24
CA ASN A 49 3.09 -13.34 -41.00
C ASN A 49 2.99 -14.72 -41.67
N VAL A 50 4.08 -15.48 -41.64
CA VAL A 50 4.19 -16.77 -42.33
C VAL A 50 3.11 -17.79 -41.89
N PHE A 51 2.58 -17.64 -40.68
CA PHE A 51 1.53 -18.51 -40.12
C PHE A 51 0.10 -18.12 -40.52
N GLY A 52 -0.07 -17.03 -41.29
CA GLY A 52 -1.38 -16.53 -41.72
C GLY A 52 -2.08 -15.63 -40.70
N THR A 53 -3.25 -15.10 -41.06
CA THR A 53 -3.98 -14.07 -40.29
C THR A 53 -4.67 -14.59 -39.03
N ARG A 54 -4.77 -15.92 -38.88
CA ARG A 54 -5.41 -16.59 -37.74
C ARG A 54 -4.44 -17.50 -36.98
N ALA A 55 -3.15 -17.15 -36.99
CA ALA A 55 -2.10 -17.90 -36.32
C ALA A 55 -2.27 -17.93 -34.80
N ARG A 56 -2.14 -19.11 -34.20
CA ARG A 56 -1.97 -19.33 -32.75
C ARG A 56 -0.70 -20.13 -32.54
N VAL A 57 0.22 -19.64 -31.71
CA VAL A 57 1.28 -20.51 -31.17
C VAL A 57 0.65 -21.27 -30.01
N ALA A 58 0.24 -22.51 -30.28
CA ALA A 58 -0.57 -23.31 -29.37
C ALA A 58 0.26 -23.99 -28.28
N ALA A 59 1.53 -24.29 -28.56
CA ALA A 59 2.48 -24.80 -27.58
C ALA A 59 3.92 -24.66 -28.11
N MET A 60 4.84 -24.25 -27.24
CA MET A 60 6.27 -24.49 -27.39
C MET A 60 6.72 -25.33 -26.20
N THR A 61 7.39 -26.44 -26.50
CA THR A 61 7.83 -27.43 -25.50
C THR A 61 9.24 -27.93 -25.83
N GLY A 62 9.84 -28.66 -24.88
CA GLY A 62 11.18 -29.18 -25.01
C GLY A 62 12.22 -28.07 -25.21
N ASP A 63 13.07 -28.24 -26.20
CA ASP A 63 14.08 -27.27 -26.65
C ASP A 63 13.63 -26.51 -27.91
N GLY A 64 12.32 -26.45 -28.15
CA GLY A 64 11.74 -25.80 -29.31
C GLY A 64 12.11 -24.31 -29.42
N VAL A 65 12.53 -23.89 -30.62
CA VAL A 65 12.87 -22.50 -30.94
C VAL A 65 11.98 -21.97 -32.06
N LEU A 66 11.30 -20.85 -31.79
CA LEU A 66 10.64 -20.06 -32.82
C LEU A 66 11.57 -18.91 -33.22
N ASP A 67 12.08 -18.95 -34.44
CA ASP A 67 13.03 -17.97 -34.97
C ASP A 67 12.36 -17.07 -36.02
N LEU A 68 12.09 -15.82 -35.62
CA LEU A 68 11.46 -14.81 -36.45
C LEU A 68 12.41 -14.29 -37.53
N ASN A 69 13.72 -14.51 -37.38
CA ASN A 69 14.72 -14.19 -38.40
C ASN A 69 14.60 -12.75 -38.96
N GLY A 70 14.20 -11.79 -38.11
CA GLY A 70 14.01 -10.39 -38.49
C GLY A 70 12.66 -10.02 -39.11
N PHE A 71 11.77 -10.98 -39.34
CA PHE A 71 10.42 -10.74 -39.88
C PHE A 71 9.38 -10.57 -38.77
N SER A 72 8.31 -9.84 -39.08
CA SER A 72 7.21 -9.64 -38.15
C SER A 72 6.21 -10.79 -38.19
N VAL A 73 5.74 -11.20 -37.02
CA VAL A 73 4.76 -12.28 -36.85
C VAL A 73 3.66 -11.79 -35.93
N GLU A 74 2.42 -11.91 -36.39
CA GLU A 74 1.22 -11.67 -35.58
C GLU A 74 0.54 -13.01 -35.22
N VAL A 75 0.19 -13.17 -33.95
CA VAL A 75 -0.53 -14.35 -33.41
C VAL A 75 -1.73 -13.90 -32.58
N SER A 76 -2.80 -14.72 -32.53
CA SER A 76 -3.88 -14.56 -31.55
C SER A 76 -3.30 -14.74 -30.16
N THR A 77 -2.78 -15.94 -29.91
CA THR A 77 -2.23 -16.35 -28.62
C THR A 77 -0.83 -16.93 -28.75
N LEU A 78 -0.08 -16.81 -27.66
CA LEU A 78 1.31 -17.25 -27.53
C LEU A 78 1.47 -18.14 -26.30
N GLU A 79 1.43 -19.45 -26.49
CA GLU A 79 1.66 -20.43 -25.44
C GLU A 79 3.09 -20.98 -25.53
N ASN A 80 3.99 -20.33 -24.80
CA ASN A 80 5.38 -20.74 -24.63
C ASN A 80 5.64 -21.10 -23.16
N ILE A 81 5.09 -22.23 -22.73
CA ILE A 81 4.91 -22.50 -21.29
C ILE A 81 6.10 -23.19 -20.60
N GLU A 82 7.10 -23.64 -21.34
CA GLU A 82 8.28 -24.30 -20.77
C GLU A 82 9.49 -23.35 -20.67
N PRO A 83 10.28 -23.37 -19.59
CA PRO A 83 11.45 -22.48 -19.44
C PRO A 83 12.61 -22.74 -20.42
N THR A 84 12.66 -23.92 -21.05
CA THR A 84 13.78 -24.37 -21.91
C THR A 84 13.66 -23.95 -23.37
N THR A 85 12.53 -23.39 -23.76
CA THR A 85 12.24 -22.94 -25.13
C THR A 85 12.73 -21.51 -25.37
N GLU A 86 12.80 -21.11 -26.63
CA GLU A 86 13.27 -19.77 -27.00
C GLU A 86 12.47 -19.17 -28.18
N ILE A 87 12.15 -17.88 -28.08
CA ILE A 87 11.66 -17.06 -29.18
C ILE A 87 12.77 -16.09 -29.59
N ARG A 88 13.32 -16.26 -30.79
CA ARG A 88 14.36 -15.40 -31.35
C ARG A 88 13.72 -14.37 -32.28
N LEU A 89 13.67 -13.11 -31.88
CA LEU A 89 13.03 -12.05 -32.66
C LEU A 89 13.86 -11.64 -33.90
N GLY A 90 15.18 -11.78 -33.85
CA GLY A 90 16.06 -11.06 -34.78
C GLY A 90 15.78 -9.56 -34.65
N SER A 91 15.54 -8.86 -35.76
CA SER A 91 15.01 -7.47 -35.79
C SER A 91 13.47 -7.38 -35.95
N GLY A 92 12.75 -8.50 -35.91
CA GLY A 92 11.32 -8.57 -36.24
C GLY A 92 10.41 -8.14 -35.09
N GLN A 93 9.14 -7.89 -35.38
CA GLN A 93 8.13 -7.59 -34.35
C GLN A 93 7.22 -8.80 -34.11
N LEU A 94 7.07 -9.19 -32.84
CA LEU A 94 6.07 -10.19 -32.43
C LEU A 94 4.83 -9.47 -31.87
N THR A 95 3.67 -9.68 -32.47
CA THR A 95 2.40 -9.09 -32.01
C THR A 95 1.47 -10.18 -31.47
N VAL A 96 1.04 -10.05 -30.22
CA VAL A 96 0.07 -10.95 -29.56
C VAL A 96 -1.26 -10.23 -29.38
N ARG A 97 -2.33 -10.75 -30.00
CA ARG A 97 -3.63 -10.06 -30.04
C ARG A 97 -4.51 -10.28 -28.82
N THR A 98 -4.54 -11.49 -28.25
CA THR A 98 -5.53 -11.87 -27.23
C THR A 98 -4.91 -12.39 -25.94
N GLY A 99 -3.74 -13.04 -25.97
CA GLY A 99 -3.05 -13.41 -24.73
C GLY A 99 -2.08 -14.58 -24.81
N GLY A 100 -1.71 -15.10 -23.65
CA GLY A 100 -0.88 -16.30 -23.51
C GLY A 100 0.20 -16.16 -22.44
N ALA A 101 1.03 -17.20 -22.28
CA ALA A 101 2.12 -17.20 -21.32
C ALA A 101 3.46 -17.54 -21.98
N THR A 102 4.52 -16.88 -21.55
CA THR A 102 5.90 -17.12 -21.99
C THR A 102 6.80 -17.30 -20.77
N TYR A 103 7.22 -18.53 -20.52
CA TYR A 103 8.19 -18.91 -19.49
C TYR A 103 9.57 -19.21 -20.07
N GLY A 104 9.67 -19.50 -21.37
CA GLY A 104 10.94 -19.54 -22.11
C GLY A 104 11.51 -18.15 -22.38
N ALA A 105 12.73 -18.10 -22.91
CA ALA A 105 13.42 -16.84 -23.19
C ALA A 105 12.94 -16.17 -24.49
N ILE A 106 12.87 -14.83 -24.49
CA ILE A 106 12.73 -14.00 -25.69
C ILE A 106 14.04 -13.23 -25.91
N THR A 107 14.60 -13.32 -27.12
CA THR A 107 15.93 -12.77 -27.45
C THR A 107 15.91 -11.99 -28.78
N GLY A 108 16.91 -11.13 -29.01
CA GLY A 108 17.08 -10.37 -30.26
C GLY A 108 16.90 -8.86 -30.11
N THR A 109 16.97 -8.12 -31.21
CA THR A 109 16.83 -6.65 -31.21
C THR A 109 15.44 -6.19 -31.65
N GLY A 110 14.55 -7.13 -31.95
CA GLY A 110 13.15 -6.93 -32.30
C GLY A 110 12.28 -6.60 -31.10
N GLY A 111 11.05 -6.18 -31.37
CA GLY A 111 10.10 -5.73 -30.35
C GLY A 111 8.91 -6.67 -30.15
N VAL A 112 8.21 -6.50 -29.03
CA VAL A 112 6.96 -7.22 -28.72
C VAL A 112 5.81 -6.23 -28.58
N VAL A 113 4.66 -6.53 -29.19
CA VAL A 113 3.41 -5.78 -29.04
C VAL A 113 2.35 -6.66 -28.42
N ILE A 114 1.72 -6.18 -27.35
CA ILE A 114 0.63 -6.84 -26.63
C ILE A 114 -0.63 -6.00 -26.81
N GLY A 115 -1.63 -6.60 -27.46
CA GLY A 115 -2.88 -5.94 -27.83
C GLY A 115 -2.89 -5.45 -29.28
N LYS A 116 -4.10 -5.32 -29.82
CA LYS A 116 -4.34 -4.82 -31.19
C LYS A 116 -5.71 -4.18 -31.28
N SER A 117 -5.80 -3.05 -31.99
CA SER A 117 -7.08 -2.38 -32.26
C SER A 117 -8.09 -3.33 -32.94
N GLY A 118 -9.35 -3.26 -32.51
CA GLY A 118 -10.42 -4.09 -33.07
C GLY A 118 -10.50 -5.51 -32.49
N PHE A 119 -9.67 -5.83 -31.49
CA PHE A 119 -9.71 -7.09 -30.74
C PHE A 119 -9.97 -6.84 -29.26
N SER A 120 -10.42 -7.87 -28.55
CA SER A 120 -10.50 -7.85 -27.09
C SER A 120 -9.12 -7.57 -26.48
N PRO A 121 -9.05 -6.90 -25.32
CA PRO A 121 -7.80 -6.66 -24.61
C PRO A 121 -6.97 -7.93 -24.43
N ALA A 122 -5.68 -7.86 -24.78
CA ALA A 122 -4.76 -8.99 -24.61
C ALA A 122 -4.36 -9.18 -23.15
N SER A 123 -4.23 -10.42 -22.66
CA SER A 123 -3.59 -10.69 -21.36
C SER A 123 -2.41 -11.65 -21.53
N CYS A 124 -1.19 -11.14 -21.36
CA CYS A 124 0.04 -11.90 -21.53
C CYS A 124 0.81 -12.03 -20.22
N THR A 125 1.41 -13.19 -19.98
CA THR A 125 2.29 -13.43 -18.82
C THR A 125 3.73 -13.69 -19.26
N PHE A 126 4.70 -12.96 -18.72
CA PHE A 126 6.13 -13.22 -18.91
C PHE A 126 6.77 -13.72 -17.61
N GLY A 127 7.18 -14.99 -17.59
CA GLY A 127 7.93 -15.60 -16.50
C GLY A 127 9.37 -15.99 -16.85
N GLY A 128 9.74 -15.91 -18.13
CA GLY A 128 11.10 -16.19 -18.60
C GLY A 128 12.11 -15.07 -18.33
N VAL A 129 13.38 -15.40 -18.53
CA VAL A 129 14.49 -14.44 -18.53
C VAL A 129 14.69 -13.97 -19.97
N ASN A 130 14.39 -12.70 -20.23
CA ASN A 130 14.40 -12.12 -21.57
C ASN A 130 15.62 -11.22 -21.78
N THR A 131 16.18 -11.22 -22.99
CA THR A 131 17.35 -10.40 -23.35
C THR A 131 17.11 -9.52 -24.58
N PHE A 132 15.88 -9.46 -25.09
CA PHE A 132 15.57 -8.62 -26.23
C PHE A 132 15.60 -7.13 -25.90
N SER A 133 15.84 -6.30 -26.92
CA SER A 133 16.09 -4.86 -26.75
C SER A 133 15.28 -3.93 -27.68
N GLY A 134 14.37 -4.48 -28.50
CA GLY A 134 13.58 -3.67 -29.45
C GLY A 134 12.31 -3.04 -28.88
N GLY A 135 12.10 -3.17 -27.57
CA GLY A 135 10.98 -2.60 -26.83
C GLY A 135 9.78 -3.52 -26.67
N ILE A 136 8.95 -3.19 -25.69
CA ILE A 136 7.64 -3.76 -25.42
C ILE A 136 6.61 -2.64 -25.56
N THR A 137 5.56 -2.88 -26.33
CA THR A 137 4.38 -2.00 -26.36
C THR A 137 3.17 -2.76 -25.84
N VAL A 138 2.56 -2.27 -24.77
CA VAL A 138 1.27 -2.78 -24.28
C VAL A 138 0.22 -1.72 -24.59
N ALA A 139 -0.78 -2.09 -25.39
CA ALA A 139 -1.75 -1.13 -25.89
C ALA A 139 -3.17 -1.69 -25.98
N PHE A 140 -4.13 -0.81 -26.25
CA PHE A 140 -5.52 -1.17 -26.55
C PHE A 140 -6.22 -1.96 -25.42
N GLY A 141 -5.97 -1.59 -24.17
CA GLY A 141 -6.45 -2.28 -22.98
C GLY A 141 -5.62 -3.51 -22.59
N GLY A 142 -4.58 -3.85 -23.35
CA GLY A 142 -3.75 -5.02 -23.09
C GLY A 142 -3.08 -4.99 -21.71
N GLN A 143 -2.75 -6.17 -21.21
CA GLN A 143 -2.06 -6.39 -19.94
C GLN A 143 -0.83 -7.27 -20.14
N LEU A 144 0.29 -6.85 -19.56
CA LEU A 144 1.48 -7.66 -19.35
C LEU A 144 1.64 -7.96 -17.86
N THR A 145 1.59 -9.23 -17.49
CA THR A 145 1.86 -9.72 -16.13
C THR A 145 3.26 -10.32 -16.05
N LEU A 146 4.11 -9.79 -15.17
CA LEU A 146 5.44 -10.33 -14.92
C LEU A 146 5.41 -11.34 -13.77
N GLN A 147 5.96 -12.52 -14.03
CA GLN A 147 6.31 -13.52 -13.02
C GLN A 147 7.82 -13.54 -12.75
N ASN A 148 8.60 -12.81 -13.55
CA ASN A 148 10.03 -12.61 -13.38
C ASN A 148 10.41 -11.17 -13.78
N ALA A 149 11.21 -10.48 -12.96
CA ALA A 149 11.64 -9.10 -13.23
C ALA A 149 12.47 -8.99 -14.53
N ALA A 150 13.22 -10.03 -14.87
CA ALA A 150 13.96 -10.12 -16.14
C ALA A 150 13.04 -10.35 -17.36
N GLY A 151 11.71 -10.40 -17.17
CA GLY A 151 10.75 -10.53 -18.25
C GLY A 151 10.70 -9.29 -19.17
N LEU A 152 11.15 -8.11 -18.71
CA LEU A 152 11.12 -6.89 -19.50
C LEU A 152 12.23 -6.78 -20.57
N GLY A 153 13.13 -7.76 -20.65
CA GLY A 153 14.21 -7.77 -21.65
C GLY A 153 15.52 -7.18 -21.12
N ALA A 154 16.39 -6.76 -22.03
CA ALA A 154 17.68 -6.18 -21.69
C ALA A 154 17.53 -4.86 -20.87
N PRO A 155 18.52 -4.48 -20.05
CA PRO A 155 18.53 -3.18 -19.39
C PRO A 155 18.33 -2.03 -20.39
N GLY A 156 17.47 -1.06 -20.05
CA GLY A 156 17.11 0.05 -20.94
C GLY A 156 16.14 -0.30 -22.07
N ASN A 157 15.65 -1.54 -22.16
CA ASN A 157 14.62 -1.92 -23.13
C ASN A 157 13.37 -1.03 -22.95
N PRO A 158 12.89 -0.34 -24.00
CA PRO A 158 11.73 0.53 -23.89
C PRO A 158 10.48 -0.25 -23.47
N LEU A 159 9.75 0.24 -22.47
CA LEU A 159 8.40 -0.22 -22.14
C LEU A 159 7.41 0.90 -22.41
N THR A 160 6.62 0.76 -23.47
CA THR A 160 5.55 1.69 -23.84
C THR A 160 4.21 1.16 -23.35
N LEU A 161 3.50 1.95 -22.55
CA LEU A 161 2.12 1.68 -22.13
C LEU A 161 1.22 2.72 -22.79
N ASP A 162 0.31 2.29 -23.67
CA ASP A 162 -0.61 3.18 -24.41
C ASP A 162 -2.05 2.68 -24.29
N ASN A 163 -2.74 3.12 -23.23
CA ASN A 163 -3.92 2.44 -22.68
C ASN A 163 -3.60 0.96 -22.37
N GLY A 164 -2.39 0.69 -21.86
CA GLY A 164 -1.91 -0.64 -21.49
C GLY A 164 -1.63 -0.75 -19.99
N SER A 165 -1.66 -1.98 -19.49
CA SER A 165 -1.44 -2.33 -18.09
C SER A 165 -0.17 -3.15 -17.90
N LEU A 166 0.66 -2.76 -16.94
CA LEU A 166 1.71 -3.61 -16.40
C LEU A 166 1.29 -4.13 -15.02
N SER A 167 1.38 -5.44 -14.85
CA SER A 167 1.09 -6.12 -13.60
C SER A 167 2.26 -6.99 -13.15
N THR A 168 2.38 -7.21 -11.85
CA THR A 168 3.23 -8.24 -11.24
C THR A 168 2.40 -9.41 -10.72
N GLY A 169 2.90 -10.63 -10.85
CA GLY A 169 2.28 -11.84 -10.34
C GLY A 169 2.96 -12.37 -9.07
N SER A 170 2.38 -13.41 -8.48
CA SER A 170 2.81 -14.00 -7.21
C SER A 170 4.10 -14.83 -7.26
N LEU A 171 4.60 -15.16 -8.46
CA LEU A 171 5.86 -15.90 -8.62
C LEU A 171 7.10 -14.99 -8.63
N MET A 172 6.90 -13.67 -8.62
CA MET A 172 7.98 -12.69 -8.55
C MET A 172 8.73 -12.80 -7.20
N ALA A 173 9.99 -13.20 -7.25
CA ALA A 173 10.83 -13.36 -6.06
C ALA A 173 11.13 -12.05 -5.30
N SER A 174 11.06 -10.90 -5.99
CA SER A 174 11.29 -9.58 -5.42
C SER A 174 10.41 -8.53 -6.11
N PRO A 175 10.21 -7.34 -5.50
CA PRO A 175 9.55 -6.22 -6.15
C PRO A 175 10.15 -5.89 -7.53
N LEU A 176 9.29 -5.47 -8.46
CA LEU A 176 9.74 -4.84 -9.69
C LEU A 176 10.13 -3.40 -9.37
N VAL A 177 11.40 -3.05 -9.56
CA VAL A 177 11.88 -1.67 -9.37
C VAL A 177 11.99 -0.98 -10.73
N MET A 178 11.28 0.14 -10.88
CA MET A 178 11.39 1.03 -12.04
C MET A 178 12.14 2.29 -11.63
N ASP A 179 13.39 2.38 -12.04
CA ASP A 179 14.24 3.55 -11.82
C ASP A 179 14.73 4.14 -13.16
N SER A 180 15.72 5.03 -13.11
CA SER A 180 16.28 5.67 -14.30
C SER A 180 16.93 4.70 -15.31
N SER A 181 17.15 3.44 -14.95
CA SER A 181 17.63 2.40 -15.88
C SER A 181 16.50 1.82 -16.74
N MET A 182 15.24 2.02 -16.34
CA MET A 182 14.05 1.59 -17.08
C MET A 182 13.58 2.71 -18.01
N ASN A 183 13.46 2.42 -19.31
CA ASN A 183 12.92 3.35 -20.29
C ASN A 183 11.39 3.21 -20.38
N LEU A 184 10.69 3.70 -19.37
CA LEU A 184 9.23 3.72 -19.32
C LEU A 184 8.68 4.90 -20.14
N ILE A 185 7.78 4.59 -21.08
CA ILE A 185 7.11 5.55 -21.96
C ILE A 185 5.60 5.45 -21.74
N ILE A 186 4.96 6.55 -21.37
CA ILE A 186 3.50 6.63 -21.23
C ILE A 186 2.92 7.23 -22.51
N GLY A 187 2.26 6.39 -23.31
CA GLY A 187 1.58 6.78 -24.53
C GLY A 187 0.32 7.63 -24.29
N PRO A 188 -0.27 8.19 -25.36
CA PRO A 188 -1.43 9.10 -25.27
C PRO A 188 -2.66 8.51 -24.56
N GLY A 189 -2.87 7.20 -24.68
CA GLY A 189 -3.94 6.45 -24.00
C GLY A 189 -3.68 6.23 -22.50
N GLY A 190 -2.49 6.60 -22.01
CA GLY A 190 -2.13 6.48 -20.60
C GLY A 190 -1.56 5.11 -20.20
N ALA A 191 -1.24 4.98 -18.92
CA ALA A 191 -0.65 3.77 -18.35
C ALA A 191 -1.46 3.28 -17.14
N ARG A 192 -1.46 1.96 -16.94
CA ARG A 192 -1.92 1.33 -15.70
C ARG A 192 -0.80 0.51 -15.07
N PHE A 193 -0.65 0.64 -13.75
CA PHE A 193 0.22 -0.21 -12.96
C PHE A 193 -0.61 -1.00 -11.95
N SER A 194 -0.35 -2.30 -11.83
CA SER A 194 -1.10 -3.18 -10.94
C SER A 194 -0.18 -4.08 -10.14
N ALA A 195 -0.26 -4.02 -8.80
CA ALA A 195 0.45 -4.96 -7.95
C ALA A 195 -0.45 -6.19 -7.72
N GLY A 196 -0.26 -7.25 -8.51
CA GLY A 196 -1.14 -8.44 -8.49
C GLY A 196 -0.72 -9.54 -7.52
N GLY A 197 0.57 -9.64 -7.22
CA GLY A 197 1.10 -10.57 -6.20
C GLY A 197 2.47 -10.19 -5.66
N GLN A 198 3.00 -9.02 -6.05
CA GLN A 198 4.29 -8.49 -5.63
C GLN A 198 4.31 -6.98 -5.90
N SER A 199 5.11 -6.20 -5.16
CA SER A 199 5.15 -4.75 -5.36
C SER A 199 5.75 -4.32 -6.70
N ILE A 200 5.25 -3.20 -7.20
CA ILE A 200 5.91 -2.38 -8.24
C ILE A 200 6.39 -1.11 -7.55
N ILE A 201 7.69 -0.85 -7.54
CA ILE A 201 8.28 0.35 -6.94
C ILE A 201 8.72 1.29 -8.06
N ILE A 202 8.06 2.45 -8.17
CA ILE A 202 8.32 3.45 -9.20
C ILE A 202 9.15 4.58 -8.60
N ASN A 203 10.46 4.52 -8.83
CA ASN A 203 11.45 5.55 -8.51
C ASN A 203 11.63 6.56 -9.66
N SER A 204 11.29 6.19 -10.89
CA SER A 204 11.36 7.08 -12.05
C SER A 204 10.39 8.26 -11.92
N LEU A 205 10.78 9.39 -12.50
CA LEU A 205 9.92 10.57 -12.57
C LEU A 205 8.73 10.31 -13.50
N LEU A 206 7.51 10.39 -12.97
CA LEU A 206 6.28 10.39 -13.76
C LEU A 206 5.86 11.84 -14.06
N SER A 207 5.69 12.16 -15.33
CA SER A 207 5.39 13.51 -15.83
C SER A 207 4.42 13.48 -17.01
N GLY A 208 3.90 14.65 -17.40
CA GLY A 208 3.00 14.81 -18.55
C GLY A 208 1.52 14.75 -18.20
N THR A 209 0.66 14.78 -19.21
CA THR A 209 -0.81 14.90 -19.07
C THR A 209 -1.56 13.61 -19.34
N ASN A 210 -0.87 12.54 -19.73
CA ASN A 210 -1.49 11.27 -20.07
C ASN A 210 -2.02 10.59 -18.79
N PRO A 211 -3.19 9.92 -18.83
CA PRO A 211 -3.76 9.29 -17.65
C PRO A 211 -2.82 8.25 -17.03
N ILE A 212 -2.71 8.25 -15.70
CA ILE A 212 -2.01 7.20 -14.95
C ILE A 212 -2.99 6.59 -13.96
N ARG A 213 -3.15 5.28 -14.03
CA ARG A 213 -4.09 4.51 -13.21
C ARG A 213 -3.36 3.48 -12.38
N PHE A 214 -3.93 3.17 -11.22
CA PHE A 214 -3.35 2.21 -10.28
C PHE A 214 -4.37 1.15 -9.89
N GLY A 215 -3.90 -0.08 -9.71
CA GLY A 215 -4.71 -1.20 -9.27
C GLY A 215 -3.93 -2.20 -8.42
N GLY A 216 -4.66 -3.16 -7.86
CA GLY A 216 -4.08 -4.15 -6.95
C GLY A 216 -3.49 -3.54 -5.69
N GLY A 217 -2.58 -4.28 -5.08
CA GLY A 217 -2.15 -4.04 -3.71
C GLY A 217 -2.94 -4.90 -2.73
N SER A 218 -2.31 -5.17 -1.59
CA SER A 218 -2.86 -6.02 -0.55
C SER A 218 -3.48 -5.17 0.56
N SER A 219 -4.47 -5.74 1.26
CA SER A 219 -4.94 -5.17 2.52
C SER A 219 -3.79 -5.09 3.53
N PRO A 220 -3.75 -4.07 4.42
CA PRO A 220 -2.74 -3.98 5.49
C PRO A 220 -2.79 -5.15 6.48
N SER A 221 -3.90 -5.89 6.51
CA SER A 221 -4.08 -7.06 7.37
C SER A 221 -3.54 -8.37 6.77
N GLU A 222 -3.10 -8.38 5.51
CA GLU A 222 -2.57 -9.57 4.86
C GLU A 222 -1.13 -9.86 5.30
N SER A 223 -0.74 -11.14 5.27
CA SER A 223 0.60 -11.58 5.68
C SER A 223 1.71 -11.12 4.73
N SER A 224 1.39 -11.01 3.44
CA SER A 224 2.29 -10.51 2.40
C SER A 224 1.77 -9.18 1.92
N VAL A 225 2.44 -8.10 2.34
CA VAL A 225 2.02 -6.74 2.01
C VAL A 225 2.72 -6.26 0.74
N TYR A 226 1.94 -5.92 -0.28
CA TYR A 226 2.44 -5.37 -1.54
C TYR A 226 1.54 -4.25 -2.07
N ASP A 227 2.07 -3.45 -2.99
CA ASP A 227 1.41 -2.29 -3.58
C ASP A 227 2.14 -1.80 -4.84
N VAL A 228 1.49 -0.89 -5.56
CA VAL A 228 2.23 0.02 -6.44
C VAL A 228 2.74 1.17 -5.59
N ARG A 229 4.06 1.26 -5.39
CA ARG A 229 4.69 2.32 -4.60
C ARG A 229 5.21 3.43 -5.51
N LEU A 230 4.62 4.62 -5.37
CA LEU A 230 5.09 5.87 -5.98
C LEU A 230 6.20 6.48 -5.11
N ALA A 231 7.40 5.97 -5.29
CA ALA A 231 8.57 6.31 -4.46
C ALA A 231 9.28 7.60 -4.90
N ASN A 232 8.99 8.14 -6.09
CA ASN A 232 9.51 9.44 -6.50
C ASN A 232 8.65 10.59 -5.90
N PRO A 233 9.20 11.44 -5.01
CA PRO A 233 8.44 12.52 -4.38
C PRO A 233 8.28 13.74 -5.30
N ALA A 234 8.88 13.76 -6.48
CA ALA A 234 8.92 14.90 -7.40
C ALA A 234 8.06 14.70 -8.65
N ASN A 235 7.10 13.77 -8.64
CA ASN A 235 6.23 13.55 -9.80
C ASN A 235 5.47 14.82 -10.19
N THR A 236 5.35 15.05 -11.49
CA THR A 236 4.73 16.26 -12.07
C THR A 236 3.57 15.96 -13.01
N PHE A 237 3.20 14.68 -13.15
CA PHE A 237 2.06 14.31 -13.99
C PHE A 237 0.78 15.02 -13.55
N THR A 238 -0.06 15.34 -14.51
CA THR A 238 -1.36 15.98 -14.30
C THR A 238 -2.47 15.03 -14.70
N GLY A 239 -3.53 14.97 -13.90
CA GLY A 239 -4.69 14.12 -14.13
C GLY A 239 -5.22 13.57 -12.81
N PRO A 240 -6.48 13.10 -12.77
CA PRO A 240 -7.03 12.52 -11.57
C PRO A 240 -6.27 11.24 -11.19
N VAL A 241 -6.02 11.07 -9.90
CA VAL A 241 -5.47 9.83 -9.33
C VAL A 241 -6.63 9.01 -8.82
N GLN A 242 -7.13 8.10 -9.65
CA GLN A 242 -8.18 7.15 -9.27
C GLN A 242 -7.55 5.85 -8.77
N ILE A 243 -7.89 5.44 -7.55
CA ILE A 243 -7.38 4.22 -6.92
C ILE A 243 -8.55 3.28 -6.66
N GLY A 244 -8.43 2.02 -7.08
CA GLY A 244 -9.46 1.01 -6.85
C GLY A 244 -10.39 0.78 -8.05
N GLN A 245 -10.38 1.60 -9.10
CA GLN A 245 -11.18 1.30 -10.30
C GLN A 245 -10.56 0.14 -11.10
N ALA A 246 -11.26 -0.99 -11.22
CA ALA A 246 -10.87 -2.07 -12.12
C ALA A 246 -11.50 -1.88 -13.51
N ASP A 247 -10.84 -2.35 -14.56
CA ASP A 247 -11.28 -2.18 -15.95
C ASP A 247 -11.77 -3.47 -16.63
N SER A 248 -11.73 -4.66 -15.98
CA SER A 248 -12.55 -5.82 -16.42
C SER A 248 -12.46 -7.12 -15.61
N ASN A 249 -11.52 -7.33 -14.68
CA ASN A 249 -11.33 -8.68 -14.09
C ASN A 249 -10.59 -8.75 -12.75
N ASN A 250 -10.28 -7.61 -12.12
CA ASN A 250 -9.60 -7.59 -10.82
C ASN A 250 -10.44 -6.82 -9.80
N THR A 251 -11.26 -7.53 -9.03
CA THR A 251 -12.09 -6.98 -7.94
C THR A 251 -11.29 -6.60 -6.68
N ALA A 252 -9.95 -6.64 -6.71
CA ALA A 252 -9.15 -6.36 -5.54
C ALA A 252 -9.16 -4.87 -5.18
N SER A 253 -9.23 -4.60 -3.88
CA SER A 253 -9.02 -3.29 -3.29
C SER A 253 -7.71 -2.68 -3.81
N GLY A 254 -7.76 -1.42 -4.26
CA GLY A 254 -6.55 -0.72 -4.73
C GLY A 254 -5.85 -0.04 -3.56
N ILE A 255 -4.65 -0.45 -3.15
CA ILE A 255 -3.85 0.34 -2.20
C ILE A 255 -2.51 0.65 -2.84
N ILE A 256 -2.17 1.95 -2.90
CA ILE A 256 -0.88 2.41 -3.41
C ILE A 256 -0.01 2.96 -2.29
N GLY A 257 1.30 2.73 -2.41
CA GLY A 257 2.31 3.31 -1.52
C GLY A 257 2.70 4.72 -1.96
N ILE A 258 2.82 5.65 -1.03
CA ILE A 258 3.33 7.01 -1.26
C ILE A 258 4.38 7.40 -0.23
N VAL A 259 5.33 8.25 -0.63
CA VAL A 259 6.40 8.76 0.25
C VAL A 259 6.29 10.26 0.51
N ALA A 260 5.51 10.99 -0.30
CA ALA A 260 5.28 12.42 -0.14
C ALA A 260 4.00 12.84 -0.88
N ASN A 261 3.53 14.08 -0.64
CA ASN A 261 2.48 14.69 -1.45
C ASN A 261 2.79 14.66 -2.94
N GLY A 262 4.05 14.93 -3.32
CA GLY A 262 4.47 14.94 -4.72
C GLY A 262 4.55 13.54 -5.35
N SER A 263 4.44 12.44 -4.58
CA SER A 263 4.23 11.10 -5.15
C SER A 263 2.99 11.07 -6.05
N LEU A 264 1.94 11.82 -5.69
CA LEU A 264 0.64 11.88 -6.36
C LEU A 264 0.59 12.90 -7.51
N GLY A 265 1.75 13.31 -8.03
CA GLY A 265 1.86 14.26 -9.13
C GLY A 265 1.58 15.70 -8.71
N ASN A 266 1.14 16.51 -9.68
CA ASN A 266 0.77 17.91 -9.46
C ASN A 266 -0.18 18.07 -8.26
N ALA A 267 0.03 19.10 -7.43
CA ALA A 267 -0.76 19.34 -6.22
C ALA A 267 -2.26 19.60 -6.50
N ALA A 268 -2.60 20.03 -7.72
CA ALA A 268 -3.98 20.22 -8.17
C ALA A 268 -4.67 18.91 -8.60
N ASN A 269 -3.95 17.78 -8.66
CA ASN A 269 -4.57 16.50 -8.98
C ASN A 269 -5.56 16.11 -7.89
N VAL A 270 -6.79 15.80 -8.30
CA VAL A 270 -7.80 15.19 -7.44
C VAL A 270 -7.43 13.73 -7.20
N VAL A 271 -7.49 13.29 -5.95
CA VAL A 271 -7.27 11.89 -5.57
C VAL A 271 -8.59 11.27 -5.17
N THR A 272 -9.01 10.21 -5.87
CA THR A 272 -10.23 9.47 -5.54
C THR A 272 -9.85 8.08 -5.01
N LEU A 273 -10.31 7.77 -3.81
CA LEU A 273 -10.10 6.49 -3.13
C LEU A 273 -11.34 5.61 -3.29
N GLY A 274 -11.17 4.49 -3.97
CA GLY A 274 -12.23 3.54 -4.33
C GLY A 274 -12.81 3.85 -5.70
N GLY A 275 -13.85 3.12 -6.11
CA GLY A 275 -14.47 3.37 -7.40
C GLY A 275 -15.80 2.65 -7.60
N ARG A 276 -16.57 3.18 -8.56
CA ARG A 276 -17.76 2.55 -9.13
C ARG A 276 -17.57 2.39 -10.63
N TYR A 277 -17.78 1.19 -11.16
CA TYR A 277 -17.58 0.92 -12.57
C TYR A 277 -18.53 -0.17 -13.08
N PHE A 278 -18.82 -0.17 -14.38
CA PHE A 278 -19.56 -1.24 -15.04
C PHE A 278 -18.56 -2.22 -15.64
N ASP A 279 -18.60 -3.49 -15.24
CA ASP A 279 -17.68 -4.53 -15.74
C ASP A 279 -18.11 -5.15 -17.08
N GLY A 280 -19.19 -4.65 -17.69
CA GLY A 280 -19.81 -5.22 -18.88
C GLY A 280 -21.05 -6.07 -18.55
N GLU A 281 -21.20 -6.50 -17.30
CA GLU A 281 -22.33 -7.30 -16.83
C GLU A 281 -23.14 -6.56 -15.76
N SER A 282 -22.47 -5.87 -14.85
CA SER A 282 -23.13 -5.20 -13.71
C SER A 282 -22.28 -4.07 -13.13
N ASN A 283 -22.91 -3.23 -12.32
CA ASN A 283 -22.18 -2.24 -11.55
C ASN A 283 -21.39 -2.94 -10.44
N ARG A 284 -20.11 -2.60 -10.37
CA ARG A 284 -19.15 -3.04 -9.37
C ARG A 284 -18.69 -1.84 -8.57
N THR A 285 -18.40 -2.10 -7.31
CA THR A 285 -17.77 -1.17 -6.38
C THR A 285 -16.43 -1.73 -5.96
N SER A 286 -15.55 -0.87 -5.52
CA SER A 286 -14.25 -1.28 -5.00
C SER A 286 -13.78 -0.33 -3.93
N SER A 287 -13.00 -0.87 -2.99
CA SER A 287 -12.25 -0.06 -2.04
C SER A 287 -10.96 0.49 -2.67
N GLY A 288 -10.50 1.63 -2.19
CA GLY A 288 -9.22 2.20 -2.60
C GLY A 288 -8.52 2.92 -1.46
N GLY A 289 -7.21 3.08 -1.53
CA GLY A 289 -6.47 3.62 -0.40
C GLY A 289 -5.04 4.05 -0.67
N LEU A 290 -4.50 4.73 0.34
CA LEU A 290 -3.13 5.22 0.39
C LEU A 290 -2.40 4.56 1.56
N ARG A 291 -1.18 4.10 1.30
CA ARG A 291 -0.23 3.59 2.29
C ARG A 291 0.97 4.52 2.39
N ALA A 292 1.28 4.98 3.60
CA ALA A 292 2.47 5.79 3.83
C ALA A 292 3.74 4.93 3.86
N TYR A 293 4.83 5.44 3.28
CA TYR A 293 6.18 4.86 3.35
C TYR A 293 7.21 5.84 3.91
N ALA A 294 6.73 6.98 4.39
CA ALA A 294 7.47 7.99 5.11
C ALA A 294 6.47 8.83 5.90
N ASP A 295 6.96 9.58 6.87
CA ASP A 295 6.16 10.66 7.45
C ASP A 295 5.85 11.68 6.35
N LEU A 296 4.56 11.95 6.12
CA LEU A 296 4.14 12.78 5.01
C LEU A 296 2.87 13.55 5.33
N THR A 297 2.71 14.67 4.63
CA THR A 297 1.52 15.53 4.71
C THR A 297 0.90 15.71 3.34
N ILE A 298 -0.39 15.41 3.22
CA ILE A 298 -1.21 15.86 2.10
C ILE A 298 -1.81 17.21 2.46
N PRO A 299 -1.45 18.30 1.73
CA PRO A 299 -1.84 19.65 2.08
C PRO A 299 -3.34 19.87 1.85
N ALA A 300 -3.90 20.90 2.50
CA ALA A 300 -5.31 21.28 2.36
C ALA A 300 -5.70 21.69 0.92
N THR A 301 -4.71 21.98 0.06
CA THR A 301 -4.94 22.34 -1.35
C THR A 301 -5.19 21.14 -2.26
N ARG A 302 -4.90 19.90 -1.82
CA ARG A 302 -5.12 18.70 -2.63
C ARG A 302 -6.47 18.09 -2.27
N ALA A 303 -7.41 18.11 -3.21
CA ALA A 303 -8.72 17.50 -3.02
C ALA A 303 -8.61 15.97 -2.91
N ILE A 304 -9.26 15.41 -1.89
CA ILE A 304 -9.40 13.97 -1.68
C ILE A 304 -10.89 13.61 -1.70
N LEU A 305 -11.24 12.66 -2.56
CA LEU A 305 -12.58 12.13 -2.74
C LEU A 305 -12.60 10.64 -2.38
N ILE A 306 -13.76 10.14 -1.95
CA ILE A 306 -13.99 8.72 -1.71
C ILE A 306 -15.19 8.21 -2.49
N GLU A 307 -15.11 6.98 -2.97
CA GLU A 307 -16.15 6.31 -3.76
C GLU A 307 -16.11 4.79 -3.54
N GLY A 308 -17.09 4.08 -4.07
CA GLY A 308 -17.09 2.62 -4.11
C GLY A 308 -17.61 2.02 -2.81
N GLU A 309 -16.76 1.27 -2.12
CA GLU A 309 -17.12 0.54 -0.89
C GLU A 309 -16.59 1.25 0.36
N SER A 310 -15.29 1.53 0.40
CA SER A 310 -14.61 2.17 1.52
C SER A 310 -13.25 2.73 1.09
N ALA A 311 -12.85 3.83 1.72
CA ALA A 311 -11.50 4.35 1.61
C ALA A 311 -10.58 3.75 2.68
N VAL A 312 -9.34 3.43 2.34
CA VAL A 312 -8.32 2.94 3.29
C VAL A 312 -7.19 3.96 3.41
N LEU A 313 -6.89 4.38 4.62
CA LEU A 313 -5.69 5.14 4.94
C LEU A 313 -4.81 4.31 5.87
N ASP A 314 -3.75 3.76 5.31
CA ASP A 314 -2.79 2.94 6.00
C ASP A 314 -1.56 3.78 6.37
N SER A 315 -1.42 4.07 7.66
CA SER A 315 -0.25 4.82 8.16
C SER A 315 1.03 3.99 8.11
N ASN A 316 0.95 2.66 8.07
CA ASN A 316 2.08 1.74 7.91
C ASN A 316 3.30 2.08 8.81
N GLY A 317 3.03 2.42 10.07
CA GLY A 317 4.04 2.78 11.07
C GLY A 317 4.54 4.24 11.01
N HIS A 318 4.05 5.05 10.09
CA HIS A 318 4.44 6.45 9.89
C HIS A 318 3.40 7.44 10.43
N THR A 319 3.80 8.71 10.54
CA THR A 319 2.88 9.84 10.70
C THR A 319 2.36 10.29 9.33
N PHE A 320 1.12 9.95 9.04
CA PHE A 320 0.42 10.34 7.82
C PHE A 320 -0.55 11.48 8.15
N THR A 321 -0.26 12.70 7.70
CA THR A 321 -1.15 13.85 7.89
C THR A 321 -1.99 14.12 6.65
N ILE A 322 -3.30 14.27 6.83
CA ILE A 322 -4.22 14.77 5.80
C ILE A 322 -4.82 16.08 6.30
N ALA A 323 -4.38 17.19 5.69
CA ALA A 323 -4.87 18.53 5.99
C ALA A 323 -6.11 18.92 5.18
N SER A 324 -6.38 18.24 4.06
CA SER A 324 -7.60 18.47 3.26
C SER A 324 -8.82 17.81 3.89
N PRO A 325 -10.01 18.44 3.80
CA PRO A 325 -11.26 17.71 3.91
C PRO A 325 -11.31 16.51 2.97
N ILE A 326 -11.93 15.42 3.42
CA ILE A 326 -12.29 14.28 2.59
C ILE A 326 -13.79 14.34 2.32
N SER A 327 -14.18 14.23 1.05
CA SER A 327 -15.60 14.25 0.63
C SER A 327 -15.98 12.98 -0.11
N GLU A 328 -17.23 12.55 0.00
CA GLU A 328 -17.75 11.38 -0.71
C GLU A 328 -18.39 11.77 -2.04
N LEU A 329 -18.23 10.91 -3.05
CA LEU A 329 -18.89 11.02 -4.35
C LEU A 329 -20.28 10.36 -4.37
N SER A 330 -20.54 9.49 -3.41
CA SER A 330 -21.84 8.84 -3.18
C SER A 330 -22.13 8.83 -1.69
N PRO A 331 -23.39 8.96 -1.25
CA PRO A 331 -23.72 8.91 0.17
C PRO A 331 -23.34 7.58 0.81
N GLY A 332 -22.97 7.64 2.09
CA GLY A 332 -22.72 6.47 2.94
C GLY A 332 -21.37 5.78 2.72
N ILE A 333 -20.41 6.42 2.05
CA ILE A 333 -19.07 5.84 1.88
C ILE A 333 -18.22 6.14 3.11
N GLY A 334 -17.69 5.09 3.72
CA GLY A 334 -16.89 5.17 4.93
C GLY A 334 -15.38 5.12 4.68
N MET A 335 -14.62 5.25 5.76
CA MET A 335 -13.16 5.15 5.77
C MET A 335 -12.68 4.11 6.79
N ARG A 336 -11.52 3.53 6.53
CA ARG A 336 -10.76 2.73 7.51
C ARG A 336 -9.38 3.33 7.70
N LYS A 337 -9.05 3.62 8.96
CA LYS A 337 -7.68 3.86 9.41
C LYS A 337 -7.03 2.54 9.76
N GLU A 338 -5.95 2.22 9.06
CA GLU A 338 -5.11 1.02 9.24
C GLU A 338 -3.65 1.44 9.50
N GLY A 339 -2.78 0.45 9.74
CA GLY A 339 -1.37 0.64 10.04
C GLY A 339 -1.07 1.12 11.46
N GLU A 340 0.06 0.68 12.02
CA GLU A 340 0.46 0.96 13.42
C GLU A 340 0.82 2.42 13.70
N GLY A 341 1.01 3.23 12.65
CA GLY A 341 1.40 4.64 12.77
C GLY A 341 0.21 5.56 13.05
N THR A 342 0.48 6.86 13.07
CA THR A 342 -0.51 7.90 13.33
C THR A 342 -1.09 8.46 12.04
N LEU A 343 -2.41 8.46 11.88
CA LEU A 343 -3.12 9.31 10.92
C LEU A 343 -3.56 10.58 11.62
N ILE A 344 -3.10 11.74 11.14
CA ILE A 344 -3.55 13.05 11.60
C ILE A 344 -4.54 13.60 10.58
N LEU A 345 -5.83 13.62 10.92
CA LEU A 345 -6.88 14.21 10.07
C LEU A 345 -7.21 15.61 10.60
N ASN A 346 -6.79 16.64 9.86
CA ASN A 346 -7.04 18.05 10.21
C ASN A 346 -8.13 18.71 9.37
N GLY A 347 -8.51 18.10 8.24
CA GLY A 347 -9.61 18.58 7.42
C GLY A 347 -10.98 18.30 8.05
N ALA A 348 -11.93 19.21 7.87
CA ALA A 348 -13.32 19.00 8.24
C ALA A 348 -14.00 18.09 7.20
N SER A 349 -13.87 16.78 7.35
CA SER A 349 -14.38 15.81 6.38
C SER A 349 -15.90 15.64 6.53
N THR A 350 -16.58 15.46 5.41
CA THR A 350 -18.05 15.52 5.32
C THR A 350 -18.70 14.24 4.81
N TYR A 351 -17.94 13.18 4.58
CA TYR A 351 -18.51 11.89 4.20
C TYR A 351 -19.37 11.31 5.32
N THR A 352 -20.42 10.60 4.97
CA THR A 352 -21.47 10.17 5.91
C THR A 352 -21.34 8.71 6.35
N GLY A 353 -20.55 7.91 5.63
CA GLY A 353 -20.26 6.54 6.05
C GLY A 353 -19.35 6.47 7.27
N GLU A 354 -19.31 5.28 7.88
CA GLU A 354 -18.58 5.04 9.12
C GLU A 354 -17.05 5.17 8.95
N THR A 355 -16.39 5.65 9.99
CA THR A 355 -14.93 5.69 10.10
C THR A 355 -14.48 4.64 11.10
N TYR A 356 -13.81 3.59 10.65
CA TYR A 356 -13.23 2.59 11.53
C TYR A 356 -11.77 2.92 11.83
N VAL A 357 -11.42 3.04 13.11
CA VAL A 357 -10.03 3.08 13.56
C VAL A 357 -9.64 1.69 14.01
N ARG A 358 -9.00 0.94 13.11
CA ARG A 358 -8.78 -0.49 13.30
C ARG A 358 -7.48 -0.82 14.02
N ARG A 359 -6.48 0.06 13.89
CA ARG A 359 -5.16 -0.03 14.52
C ARG A 359 -4.39 1.29 14.44
N GLY A 360 -3.38 1.42 15.29
CA GLY A 360 -2.58 2.63 15.43
C GLY A 360 -3.40 3.82 15.94
N VAL A 361 -2.95 5.03 15.65
CA VAL A 361 -3.55 6.26 16.21
C VAL A 361 -4.30 7.04 15.13
N LEU A 362 -5.56 7.41 15.40
CA LEU A 362 -6.23 8.53 14.72
C LEU A 362 -6.12 9.76 15.62
N GLY A 363 -5.62 10.86 15.07
CA GLY A 363 -5.59 12.16 15.74
C GLY A 363 -5.89 13.31 14.78
N GLY A 364 -5.49 14.51 15.19
CA GLY A 364 -5.70 15.75 14.46
C GLY A 364 -6.84 16.59 15.03
N ASN A 365 -7.10 17.71 14.36
CA ASN A 365 -8.09 18.71 14.76
C ASN A 365 -9.31 18.77 13.84
N GLY A 366 -9.48 17.74 13.00
CA GLY A 366 -10.50 17.70 11.96
C GLY A 366 -11.83 17.14 12.44
N SER A 367 -12.67 16.79 11.47
CA SER A 367 -13.94 16.12 11.72
C SER A 367 -14.17 14.98 10.75
N VAL A 368 -15.02 14.03 11.15
CA VAL A 368 -15.65 13.03 10.29
C VAL A 368 -17.17 13.23 10.30
N GLY A 369 -17.81 13.12 9.14
CA GLY A 369 -19.25 13.37 9.01
C GLY A 369 -20.13 12.17 9.39
N GLY A 370 -19.55 10.96 9.44
CA GLY A 370 -20.21 9.73 9.88
C GLY A 370 -19.86 9.33 11.31
N ARG A 371 -20.33 8.14 11.70
CA ARG A 371 -20.00 7.50 12.97
C ARG A 371 -18.51 7.14 13.04
N LEU A 372 -17.86 7.49 14.14
CA LEU A 372 -16.49 7.10 14.44
C LEU A 372 -16.50 5.84 15.31
N VAL A 373 -15.98 4.74 14.77
CA VAL A 373 -15.96 3.41 15.40
C VAL A 373 -14.52 3.04 15.76
N MET A 374 -14.32 2.65 17.02
CA MET A 374 -13.02 2.29 17.57
C MET A 374 -12.93 0.78 17.81
N ASP A 375 -12.11 0.09 17.01
CA ASP A 375 -11.79 -1.32 17.26
C ASP A 375 -10.80 -1.44 18.43
N TRP A 376 -10.67 -2.64 19.00
CA TRP A 376 -9.86 -2.93 20.20
C TRP A 376 -8.38 -2.53 20.11
N ASP A 377 -7.80 -2.47 18.90
CA ASP A 377 -6.38 -2.11 18.67
C ASP A 377 -6.23 -0.65 18.19
N GLY A 378 -7.35 0.08 18.07
CA GLY A 378 -7.39 1.47 17.65
C GLY A 378 -7.22 2.44 18.83
N THR A 379 -6.48 3.53 18.60
CA THR A 379 -6.37 4.65 19.53
C THR A 379 -6.90 5.93 18.90
N LEU A 380 -7.75 6.65 19.61
CA LEU A 380 -8.16 8.01 19.27
C LEU A 380 -7.40 8.99 20.18
N ALA A 381 -6.69 9.94 19.59
CA ALA A 381 -5.91 10.96 20.29
C ALA A 381 -6.07 12.30 19.56
N PRO A 382 -7.11 13.10 19.87
CA PRO A 382 -7.31 14.43 19.27
C PRO A 382 -6.03 15.27 19.34
N GLY A 383 -5.86 16.17 18.37
CA GLY A 383 -4.65 16.99 18.25
C GLY A 383 -3.47 16.30 17.57
N ALA A 384 -2.36 17.04 17.47
CA ALA A 384 -1.10 16.50 16.98
C ALA A 384 -0.43 15.67 18.09
N PRO A 385 0.51 14.75 17.78
CA PRO A 385 1.22 13.97 18.80
C PRO A 385 1.80 14.83 19.94
N GLY A 386 1.25 14.67 21.15
CA GLY A 386 1.63 15.39 22.37
C GLY A 386 1.10 16.83 22.48
N GLY A 387 0.24 17.26 21.56
CA GLY A 387 -0.45 18.55 21.61
C GLY A 387 -1.93 18.38 21.92
N VAL A 388 -2.53 19.38 22.56
CA VAL A 388 -3.97 19.40 22.77
C VAL A 388 -4.73 19.74 21.48
N GLY A 389 -5.85 19.09 21.23
CA GLY A 389 -6.68 19.33 20.05
C GLY A 389 -8.13 18.89 20.17
N THR A 390 -8.95 19.28 19.19
CA THR A 390 -10.37 18.95 19.16
C THR A 390 -10.72 18.14 17.93
N PHE A 391 -11.32 16.96 18.11
CA PHE A 391 -11.80 16.14 17.01
C PHE A 391 -13.31 16.00 17.07
N THR A 392 -14.00 16.07 15.93
CA THR A 392 -15.46 16.02 15.87
C THR A 392 -15.96 14.83 15.04
N CYS A 393 -17.02 14.17 15.50
CA CYS A 393 -17.70 13.10 14.77
C CYS A 393 -19.22 13.27 14.84
N ALA A 394 -19.96 12.54 13.99
CA ALA A 394 -21.42 12.51 14.09
C ALA A 394 -21.87 11.67 15.30
N ASP A 395 -21.56 10.38 15.29
CA ASP A 395 -21.74 9.48 16.42
C ASP A 395 -20.37 8.93 16.85
N LEU A 396 -20.26 8.48 18.10
CA LEU A 396 -19.06 7.84 18.63
C LEU A 396 -19.37 6.45 19.18
N ASP A 397 -18.55 5.47 18.78
CA ASP A 397 -18.70 4.08 19.18
C ASP A 397 -17.36 3.48 19.64
N PHE A 398 -17.23 3.25 20.94
CA PHE A 398 -16.13 2.55 21.60
C PHE A 398 -16.53 1.12 22.02
N SER A 399 -17.61 0.55 21.49
CA SER A 399 -18.08 -0.80 21.84
C SER A 399 -17.05 -1.89 21.53
N GLY A 400 -16.18 -1.66 20.54
CA GLY A 400 -15.06 -2.54 20.16
C GLY A 400 -13.90 -2.59 21.17
N GLY A 401 -13.85 -1.68 22.15
CA GLY A 401 -12.84 -1.70 23.23
C GLY A 401 -11.54 -0.95 22.95
N GLY A 402 -11.53 0.00 21.99
CA GLY A 402 -10.34 0.80 21.68
C GLY A 402 -9.89 1.74 22.81
N THR A 403 -8.79 2.46 22.58
CA THR A 403 -8.22 3.42 23.54
C THR A 403 -8.59 4.85 23.19
N TYR A 404 -9.03 5.62 24.19
CA TYR A 404 -9.11 7.08 24.11
C TYR A 404 -7.93 7.69 24.87
N ALA A 405 -7.00 8.32 24.15
CA ALA A 405 -5.83 8.98 24.73
C ALA A 405 -6.05 10.50 24.75
N VAL A 406 -5.84 11.10 25.92
CA VAL A 406 -6.15 12.51 26.17
C VAL A 406 -4.95 13.23 26.74
N ASN A 407 -4.45 14.21 25.99
CA ASN A 407 -3.46 15.17 26.44
C ASN A 407 -4.12 16.27 27.29
N LEU A 408 -3.53 16.61 28.43
CA LEU A 408 -4.00 17.69 29.30
C LEU A 408 -2.91 18.75 29.47
N ALA A 409 -3.16 19.95 28.95
CA ALA A 409 -2.35 21.14 29.20
C ALA A 409 -2.74 21.83 30.51
N SER A 410 -1.92 22.78 30.97
CA SER A 410 -2.21 23.57 32.18
C SER A 410 -3.47 24.43 32.02
N GLY A 411 -4.22 24.65 33.10
CA GLY A 411 -5.34 25.61 33.14
C GLY A 411 -6.58 25.15 32.37
N SER A 412 -6.93 23.87 32.49
CA SER A 412 -8.11 23.24 31.85
C SER A 412 -8.04 23.08 30.32
N GLY A 413 -6.89 23.27 29.69
CA GLY A 413 -6.70 22.89 28.28
C GLY A 413 -6.61 21.37 28.13
N SER A 414 -7.43 20.76 27.30
CA SER A 414 -7.40 19.31 27.07
C SER A 414 -7.59 18.97 25.60
N ASP A 415 -7.24 17.74 25.24
CA ASP A 415 -7.90 17.09 24.11
C ASP A 415 -9.40 17.05 24.37
N LEU A 416 -10.16 17.29 23.30
CA LEU A 416 -11.61 17.27 23.32
C LEU A 416 -12.12 16.43 22.15
N LEU A 417 -12.92 15.43 22.46
CA LEU A 417 -13.73 14.72 21.48
C LEU A 417 -15.16 15.25 21.51
N VAL A 418 -15.64 15.71 20.36
CA VAL A 418 -17.02 16.17 20.20
C VAL A 418 -17.81 15.13 19.42
N SER A 419 -18.85 14.55 20.03
CA SER A 419 -19.84 13.73 19.33
C SER A 419 -21.13 14.53 19.16
N ASN A 420 -21.62 14.66 17.93
CA ASN A 420 -22.85 15.40 17.65
C ASN A 420 -24.13 14.58 17.86
N GLY A 421 -24.00 13.29 18.16
CA GLY A 421 -25.06 12.32 18.21
C GLY A 421 -24.84 11.33 19.35
N GLU A 422 -25.03 10.05 19.08
CA GLU A 422 -24.93 9.02 20.12
C GLU A 422 -23.48 8.78 20.56
N VAL A 423 -23.32 8.33 21.80
CA VAL A 423 -22.04 7.93 22.38
C VAL A 423 -22.23 6.60 23.09
N SER A 424 -21.63 5.54 22.54
CA SER A 424 -21.66 4.19 23.11
C SER A 424 -20.25 3.76 23.53
N ILE A 425 -20.09 3.34 24.78
CA ILE A 425 -18.80 2.96 25.36
C ILE A 425 -18.92 1.61 26.07
N SER A 426 -18.08 0.66 25.70
CA SER A 426 -17.96 -0.62 26.41
C SER A 426 -16.95 -0.50 27.56
N PRO A 427 -17.14 -1.19 28.70
CA PRO A 427 -16.13 -1.29 29.76
C PRO A 427 -14.80 -1.92 29.32
N ALA A 428 -14.73 -2.50 28.12
CA ALA A 428 -13.47 -2.94 27.50
C ALA A 428 -12.64 -1.77 26.94
N ALA A 429 -13.24 -0.60 26.68
CA ALA A 429 -12.55 0.57 26.18
C ALA A 429 -11.74 1.25 27.30
N VAL A 430 -10.55 1.72 26.96
CA VAL A 430 -9.58 2.24 27.93
C VAL A 430 -9.40 3.74 27.75
N LEU A 431 -9.48 4.49 28.84
CA LEU A 431 -9.12 5.91 28.88
C LEU A 431 -7.68 6.07 29.39
N VAL A 432 -6.83 6.74 28.62
CA VAL A 432 -5.44 7.04 28.96
C VAL A 432 -5.25 8.55 29.03
N ILE A 433 -4.82 9.04 30.19
CA ILE A 433 -4.60 10.47 30.43
C ILE A 433 -3.10 10.78 30.47
N GLN A 434 -2.71 11.78 29.67
CA GLN A 434 -1.35 12.26 29.52
C GLN A 434 -1.29 13.76 29.83
N PRO A 435 -1.02 14.16 31.08
CA PRO A 435 -0.67 15.54 31.36
C PRO A 435 0.55 15.95 30.53
N THR A 436 0.42 16.99 29.72
CA THR A 436 1.50 17.62 28.95
C THR A 436 1.98 18.92 29.60
N GLY A 437 1.24 19.39 30.61
CA GLY A 437 1.62 20.48 31.52
C GLY A 437 1.35 20.13 32.98
N PRO A 438 1.68 21.03 33.93
CA PRO A 438 1.33 20.85 35.34
C PRO A 438 -0.19 20.81 35.52
N VAL A 439 -0.64 19.94 36.41
CA VAL A 439 -2.06 19.78 36.80
C VAL A 439 -2.17 20.13 38.27
N THR A 440 -3.14 20.97 38.62
CA THR A 440 -3.42 21.33 40.01
C THR A 440 -4.56 20.48 40.54
N GLN A 441 -4.49 20.10 41.81
CA GLN A 441 -5.63 19.47 42.48
C GLN A 441 -6.86 20.39 42.39
N GLY A 442 -7.99 19.84 41.95
CA GLY A 442 -9.24 20.55 41.73
C GLY A 442 -9.45 21.03 40.30
N ASP A 443 -8.45 20.94 39.41
CA ASP A 443 -8.64 21.22 37.98
C ASP A 443 -9.70 20.28 37.39
N VAL A 444 -10.60 20.84 36.59
CA VAL A 444 -11.65 20.11 35.88
C VAL A 444 -11.44 20.25 34.37
N PHE A 445 -11.50 19.13 33.66
CA PHE A 445 -11.32 19.04 32.21
C PHE A 445 -12.53 18.35 31.58
N THR A 446 -13.11 18.95 30.55
CA THR A 446 -14.08 18.27 29.67
C THR A 446 -13.31 17.58 28.56
N ILE A 447 -13.35 16.25 28.54
CA ILE A 447 -12.59 15.45 27.56
C ILE A 447 -13.50 14.94 26.45
N LEU A 448 -14.77 14.70 26.73
CA LEU A 448 -15.76 14.35 25.73
C LEU A 448 -16.96 15.27 25.90
N GLN A 449 -17.33 15.95 24.81
CA GLN A 449 -18.56 16.72 24.73
C GLN A 449 -19.57 15.98 23.85
N LYS A 450 -20.77 15.75 24.37
CA LYS A 450 -21.85 15.11 23.63
C LYS A 450 -22.95 16.12 23.33
N SER A 451 -23.30 16.29 22.06
CA SER A 451 -24.45 17.10 21.68
C SER A 451 -25.77 16.37 21.98
N GLY A 452 -26.80 17.13 22.35
CA GLY A 452 -28.13 16.61 22.71
C GLY A 452 -28.28 16.38 24.20
N SER A 453 -29.39 15.76 24.63
CA SER A 453 -29.69 15.54 26.06
C SER A 453 -29.68 14.08 26.50
N THR A 454 -29.46 13.14 25.57
CA THR A 454 -29.32 11.73 25.92
C THR A 454 -28.01 11.49 26.66
N PRO A 455 -28.01 10.70 27.75
CA PRO A 455 -26.79 10.33 28.44
C PRO A 455 -25.82 9.56 27.53
N VAL A 456 -24.54 9.54 27.90
CA VAL A 456 -23.58 8.57 27.38
C VAL A 456 -24.04 7.16 27.75
N ASP A 457 -24.07 6.25 26.77
CA ASP A 457 -24.44 4.85 26.98
C ASP A 457 -23.19 4.03 27.31
N GLY A 458 -23.07 3.63 28.57
CA GLY A 458 -21.94 2.86 29.09
C GLY A 458 -20.79 3.70 29.63
N THR A 459 -19.65 3.06 29.90
CA THR A 459 -18.47 3.68 30.53
C THR A 459 -17.19 3.08 29.98
N PHE A 460 -16.08 3.83 30.04
CA PHE A 460 -14.75 3.25 29.91
C PHE A 460 -14.49 2.28 31.08
N GLN A 461 -13.39 1.52 31.00
CA GLN A 461 -12.89 0.70 32.09
C GLN A 461 -12.72 1.51 33.40
N GLN A 462 -12.35 2.78 33.28
CA GLN A 462 -12.18 3.72 34.38
C GLN A 462 -13.54 4.19 34.91
N THR A 463 -13.83 3.91 36.18
CA THR A 463 -15.05 4.34 36.88
C THR A 463 -14.71 4.91 38.26
N GLY A 464 -15.45 5.93 38.71
CA GLY A 464 -15.18 6.57 40.00
C GLY A 464 -13.83 7.28 40.01
N THR A 465 -12.87 6.74 40.76
CA THR A 465 -11.51 7.28 40.87
C THR A 465 -10.46 6.33 40.29
N PHE A 466 -9.46 6.87 39.60
CA PHE A 466 -8.39 6.07 38.99
C PHE A 466 -7.10 6.88 38.82
N SER A 467 -5.96 6.20 38.77
CA SER A 467 -4.66 6.81 38.52
C SER A 467 -4.30 6.75 37.03
N SER A 468 -3.91 7.87 36.43
CA SER A 468 -3.33 7.90 35.08
C SER A 468 -2.42 9.12 34.92
N GLY A 469 -1.30 8.96 34.20
CA GLY A 469 -0.35 10.06 33.96
C GLY A 469 0.25 10.65 35.24
N GLY A 470 0.36 9.87 36.31
CA GLY A 470 0.88 10.31 37.61
C GLY A 470 -0.09 11.16 38.45
N VAL A 471 -1.37 11.26 38.05
CA VAL A 471 -2.42 11.99 38.76
C VAL A 471 -3.55 11.04 39.15
N GLU A 472 -4.11 11.24 40.34
CA GLU A 472 -5.39 10.65 40.75
C GLU A 472 -6.54 11.46 40.16
N TRP A 473 -7.45 10.81 39.44
CA TRP A 473 -8.59 11.43 38.77
C TRP A 473 -9.90 10.93 39.35
N SER A 474 -10.91 11.80 39.37
CA SER A 474 -12.32 11.41 39.44
C SER A 474 -12.95 11.61 38.06
N ILE A 475 -13.60 10.58 37.52
CA ILE A 475 -14.35 10.67 36.25
C ILE A 475 -15.84 10.85 36.50
N ASN A 476 -16.48 11.74 35.75
CA ASN A 476 -17.93 11.93 35.72
C ASN A 476 -18.44 11.77 34.27
N TYR A 477 -19.45 10.92 34.07
CA TYR A 477 -20.09 10.66 32.78
C TYR A 477 -21.38 11.47 32.54
N ALA A 478 -21.74 12.32 33.50
CA ALA A 478 -22.83 13.29 33.43
C ALA A 478 -22.32 14.69 33.79
N GLY A 479 -21.11 15.02 33.32
CA GLY A 479 -20.51 16.34 33.47
C GLY A 479 -21.13 17.37 32.52
N GLY A 480 -20.64 18.61 32.60
CA GLY A 480 -21.07 19.70 31.71
C GLY A 480 -22.57 20.01 31.83
N ASP A 481 -23.29 19.85 30.73
CA ASP A 481 -24.75 20.01 30.61
C ASP A 481 -25.55 18.74 30.97
N GLY A 482 -24.88 17.68 31.44
CA GLY A 482 -25.48 16.47 32.00
C GLY A 482 -25.18 15.19 31.22
N ASN A 483 -24.48 15.30 30.10
CA ASN A 483 -24.07 14.16 29.26
C ASN A 483 -22.66 14.28 28.68
N ASP A 484 -21.83 15.16 29.24
CA ASP A 484 -20.40 15.23 28.94
C ASP A 484 -19.57 14.31 29.85
N ILE A 485 -18.36 13.95 29.40
CA ILE A 485 -17.37 13.28 30.26
C ILE A 485 -16.35 14.30 30.75
N THR A 486 -16.29 14.46 32.06
CA THR A 486 -15.32 15.34 32.73
C THR A 486 -14.40 14.58 33.67
N LEU A 487 -13.19 15.11 33.85
CA LEU A 487 -12.20 14.63 34.79
C LEU A 487 -11.89 15.72 35.81
N THR A 488 -11.87 15.37 37.09
CA THR A 488 -11.41 16.23 38.18
C THR A 488 -10.12 15.68 38.76
N ALA A 489 -9.07 16.50 38.80
CA ALA A 489 -7.79 16.14 39.42
C ALA A 489 -7.94 16.07 40.95
N LEU A 490 -7.75 14.88 41.53
CA LEU A 490 -7.77 14.67 42.99
C LEU A 490 -6.38 14.83 43.61
N SER A 491 -5.33 14.75 42.82
CA SER A 491 -3.96 15.12 43.20
C SER A 491 -3.39 16.10 42.18
N GLY A 492 -2.41 16.91 42.62
CA GLY A 492 -1.61 17.70 41.68
C GLY A 492 -0.51 16.85 41.04
N SER A 493 0.02 17.34 39.93
CA SER A 493 1.25 16.84 39.31
C SER A 493 2.15 18.02 38.94
N THR A 494 3.44 17.90 39.29
CA THR A 494 4.47 18.79 38.77
C THR A 494 4.63 18.53 37.27
N ALA A 495 5.01 19.55 36.49
CA ALA A 495 5.12 19.46 35.03
C ALA A 495 5.67 18.10 34.55
N ALA A 496 4.96 17.50 33.58
CA ALA A 496 5.30 16.18 33.08
C ALA A 496 6.78 16.11 32.68
N PRO A 497 7.49 15.01 32.99
CA PRO A 497 8.85 14.83 32.53
C PRO A 497 8.89 14.95 31.00
N VAL A 498 9.89 15.66 30.46
CA VAL A 498 10.00 15.86 29.02
C VAL A 498 10.13 14.50 28.33
N VAL A 499 9.17 14.15 27.47
CA VAL A 499 9.09 12.83 26.83
C VAL A 499 10.20 12.70 25.77
N PRO A 500 11.18 11.81 25.98
CA PRO A 500 12.25 11.60 25.02
C PRO A 500 11.74 10.81 23.80
N LYS A 501 12.22 11.17 22.61
CA LYS A 501 11.91 10.49 21.34
C LYS A 501 13.07 9.62 20.89
N LEU A 502 12.75 8.42 20.39
CA LEU A 502 13.68 7.57 19.65
C LEU A 502 13.70 7.95 18.17
N SER A 503 14.87 7.93 17.57
CA SER A 503 15.10 8.14 16.13
C SER A 503 16.24 7.24 15.66
N ASN A 504 16.43 7.10 14.35
CA ASN A 504 17.46 6.24 13.75
C ASN A 504 17.44 4.80 14.30
N LEU A 505 16.23 4.25 14.44
CA LEU A 505 15.98 2.97 15.08
C LEU A 505 16.50 1.82 14.22
N VAL A 506 17.29 0.94 14.82
CA VAL A 506 17.70 -0.35 14.26
C VAL A 506 17.34 -1.43 15.28
N ILE A 507 16.46 -2.35 14.87
CA ILE A 507 16.08 -3.52 15.67
C ILE A 507 16.77 -4.76 15.10
N THR A 508 17.40 -5.53 15.97
CA THR A 508 17.94 -6.85 15.64
C THR A 508 17.00 -7.89 16.24
N PRO A 509 16.45 -8.84 15.45
CA PRO A 509 15.57 -9.87 15.97
C PRO A 509 16.33 -10.89 16.82
N ALA A 510 15.62 -11.53 17.76
CA ALA A 510 16.18 -12.66 18.50
C ALA A 510 16.38 -13.88 17.58
N GLY A 511 17.38 -14.70 17.90
CA GLY A 511 17.58 -15.98 17.24
C GLY A 511 16.64 -17.06 17.78
N ALA A 512 16.75 -18.27 17.24
CA ALA A 512 16.04 -19.44 17.76
C ALA A 512 16.31 -19.64 19.26
N ALA A 513 15.36 -20.26 19.98
CA ALA A 513 15.50 -20.54 21.40
C ALA A 513 16.83 -21.29 21.67
N GLY A 514 17.64 -20.77 22.60
CA GLY A 514 18.94 -21.35 22.94
C GLY A 514 20.11 -21.01 21.99
N SER A 515 19.90 -20.19 20.96
CA SER A 515 20.97 -19.77 20.03
C SER A 515 21.97 -18.78 20.63
N GLY A 516 21.66 -18.18 21.78
CA GLY A 516 22.47 -17.10 22.40
C GLY A 516 22.33 -15.73 21.70
N THR A 517 21.49 -15.62 20.67
CA THR A 517 21.21 -14.35 19.99
C THR A 517 19.93 -13.74 20.55
N PHE A 518 20.07 -12.56 21.15
CA PHE A 518 18.98 -11.79 21.77
C PHE A 518 18.51 -10.67 20.86
N ALA A 519 17.25 -10.27 21.00
CA ALA A 519 16.73 -9.09 20.36
C ALA A 519 17.46 -7.84 20.86
N GLY A 520 17.83 -6.95 19.95
CA GLY A 520 18.62 -5.76 20.23
C GLY A 520 18.02 -4.49 19.64
N ILE A 521 18.32 -3.36 20.26
CA ILE A 521 17.92 -2.02 19.81
C ILE A 521 19.14 -1.09 19.76
N SER A 522 19.29 -0.37 18.65
CA SER A 522 20.16 0.81 18.53
C SER A 522 19.32 1.99 18.06
N ALA A 523 19.55 3.17 18.63
CA ALA A 523 18.75 4.36 18.33
C ALA A 523 19.44 5.63 18.86
N THR A 524 18.99 6.79 18.40
CA THR A 524 19.29 8.08 19.03
C THR A 524 18.09 8.55 19.85
N ILE A 525 18.36 9.12 21.02
CA ILE A 525 17.37 9.74 21.91
C ILE A 525 17.49 11.25 21.78
N SER A 526 16.35 11.94 21.71
CA SER A 526 16.30 13.40 21.69
C SER A 526 15.12 13.91 22.54
N GLY A 527 15.19 15.15 23.00
CA GLY A 527 14.09 15.80 23.69
C GLY A 527 13.79 15.25 25.09
N GLY A 528 14.72 14.55 25.73
CA GLY A 528 14.59 14.23 27.15
C GLY A 528 15.04 15.39 28.05
N GLN A 529 14.97 15.20 29.37
CA GLN A 529 15.45 16.20 30.31
C GLN A 529 16.97 16.40 30.20
N ALA A 530 17.41 17.64 30.01
CA ALA A 530 18.84 18.00 29.96
C ALA A 530 19.59 17.52 31.21
N ASN A 531 20.72 16.83 31.01
CA ASN A 531 21.53 16.18 32.05
C ASN A 531 20.76 15.16 32.92
N GLY A 532 19.61 14.67 32.43
CA GLY A 532 18.80 13.65 33.09
C GLY A 532 19.21 12.23 32.72
N SER A 533 18.28 11.29 32.90
CA SER A 533 18.43 9.92 32.40
C SER A 533 17.09 9.35 31.98
N VAL A 534 17.12 8.28 31.18
CA VAL A 534 15.94 7.51 30.78
C VAL A 534 16.20 6.02 31.00
N LEU A 535 15.15 5.29 31.33
CA LEU A 535 15.18 3.84 31.48
C LEU A 535 14.71 3.21 30.17
N LEU A 536 15.56 2.41 29.55
CA LEU A 536 15.18 1.54 28.44
C LEU A 536 14.66 0.24 29.02
N GLU A 537 13.40 -0.05 28.72
CA GLU A 537 12.72 -1.26 29.16
C GLU A 537 12.41 -2.17 27.99
N ALA A 538 12.35 -3.48 28.24
CA ALA A 538 11.97 -4.49 27.26
C ALA A 538 10.93 -5.48 27.82
N SER A 539 10.16 -6.07 26.94
CA SER A 539 9.22 -7.17 27.23
C SER A 539 8.90 -7.91 25.94
N THR A 540 8.76 -9.23 26.02
CA THR A 540 8.38 -10.09 24.88
C THR A 540 6.87 -10.11 24.59
N ASP A 541 6.05 -9.56 25.49
CA ASP A 541 4.59 -9.64 25.39
C ASP A 541 3.83 -8.40 25.91
N LEU A 542 4.47 -7.23 25.92
CA LEU A 542 3.91 -5.96 26.40
C LEU A 542 3.60 -5.93 27.90
N GLY A 543 4.18 -6.83 28.70
CA GLY A 543 4.01 -6.83 30.15
C GLY A 543 2.90 -7.74 30.64
N VAL A 544 2.42 -8.68 29.82
CA VAL A 544 1.28 -9.54 30.16
C VAL A 544 1.73 -10.71 31.06
N LEU A 545 2.63 -11.55 30.57
CA LEU A 545 3.32 -12.61 31.32
C LEU A 545 4.79 -12.28 31.53
N ASP A 546 5.39 -11.51 30.62
CA ASP A 546 6.77 -11.04 30.70
C ASP A 546 6.79 -9.55 31.07
N PRO A 547 6.93 -9.20 32.36
CA PRO A 547 6.85 -7.82 32.82
C PRO A 547 7.92 -6.94 32.17
N TRP A 548 7.63 -5.64 32.05
CA TRP A 548 8.61 -4.68 31.55
C TRP A 548 9.85 -4.62 32.46
N GLU A 549 10.99 -5.06 31.94
CA GLU A 549 12.26 -5.05 32.65
C GLU A 549 13.16 -3.91 32.16
N VAL A 550 13.81 -3.20 33.10
CA VAL A 550 14.80 -2.18 32.77
C VAL A 550 16.09 -2.87 32.30
N ILE A 551 16.33 -2.86 31.00
CA ILE A 551 17.54 -3.42 30.39
C ILE A 551 18.72 -2.45 30.38
N ARG A 552 18.46 -1.13 30.48
CA ARG A 552 19.52 -0.11 30.58
C ARG A 552 19.02 1.22 31.14
N THR A 553 19.82 1.87 32.00
CA THR A 553 19.67 3.30 32.32
C THR A 553 20.61 4.12 31.44
N ILE A 554 20.08 5.10 30.73
CA ILE A 554 20.79 5.88 29.72
C ILE A 554 20.89 7.33 30.19
N PRO A 555 22.10 7.85 30.47
CA PRO A 555 22.28 9.25 30.79
C PRO A 555 22.06 10.11 29.54
N LEU A 556 21.43 11.27 29.72
CA LEU A 556 21.22 12.28 28.69
C LEU A 556 22.23 13.41 28.85
N ASP A 557 22.66 13.99 27.72
CA ASP A 557 23.55 15.14 27.71
C ASP A 557 22.83 16.46 28.06
N ALA A 558 23.55 17.58 28.01
CA ALA A 558 23.01 18.91 28.29
C ALA A 558 21.92 19.37 27.32
N SER A 559 21.74 18.70 26.18
CA SER A 559 20.64 18.92 25.24
C SER A 559 19.47 17.95 25.42
N GLY A 560 19.58 17.02 26.39
CA GLY A 560 18.58 15.97 26.60
C GLY A 560 18.65 14.84 25.59
N ALA A 561 19.82 14.64 24.95
CA ALA A 561 20.04 13.65 23.92
C ALA A 561 20.98 12.52 24.39
N ALA A 562 20.88 11.37 23.73
CA ALA A 562 21.79 10.23 23.93
C ALA A 562 21.81 9.31 22.71
N THR A 563 22.72 8.33 22.69
CA THR A 563 22.72 7.26 21.69
C THR A 563 22.70 5.91 22.39
N ILE A 564 21.77 5.05 21.99
CA ILE A 564 21.70 3.64 22.35
C ILE A 564 22.48 2.86 21.29
N THR A 565 23.51 2.15 21.73
CA THR A 565 24.24 1.21 20.87
C THR A 565 23.99 -0.21 21.34
N ASN A 566 23.31 -0.98 20.50
CA ASN A 566 23.03 -2.41 20.63
C ASN A 566 22.67 -2.85 22.05
N ALA A 567 21.63 -2.26 22.63
CA ALA A 567 21.07 -2.73 23.89
C ALA A 567 20.23 -3.98 23.64
N THR A 568 20.58 -5.09 24.29
CA THR A 568 19.92 -6.38 24.09
C THR A 568 18.99 -6.72 25.26
N ASP A 569 17.88 -7.37 24.95
CA ASP A 569 16.99 -7.97 25.95
C ASP A 569 17.34 -9.46 26.17
N PRO A 570 17.92 -9.83 27.33
CA PRO A 570 18.32 -11.20 27.62
C PRO A 570 17.16 -12.20 27.64
N ASN A 571 15.93 -11.77 27.86
CA ASN A 571 14.77 -12.67 27.99
C ASN A 571 14.15 -13.02 26.63
N SER A 572 14.58 -12.36 25.57
CA SER A 572 14.01 -12.50 24.23
C SER A 572 14.40 -13.77 23.47
N SER A 573 15.15 -14.70 24.06
CA SER A 573 15.63 -15.90 23.33
C SER A 573 14.47 -16.75 22.81
N GLY A 574 14.38 -16.92 21.48
CA GLY A 574 13.28 -17.66 20.85
C GLY A 574 11.93 -16.94 20.86
N ALA A 575 11.87 -15.69 21.34
CA ALA A 575 10.65 -14.90 21.31
C ALA A 575 10.29 -14.52 19.87
N ARG A 576 9.00 -14.62 19.53
CA ARG A 576 8.50 -14.23 18.20
C ARG A 576 8.41 -12.72 18.02
N ARG A 577 8.34 -11.98 19.12
CA ARG A 577 8.23 -10.52 19.19
C ARG A 577 9.04 -10.03 20.38
N ASN A 578 9.55 -8.81 20.28
CA ASN A 578 10.11 -8.12 21.42
C ASN A 578 9.80 -6.63 21.34
N PHE A 579 9.44 -6.03 22.46
CA PHE A 579 9.02 -4.64 22.56
C PHE A 579 10.01 -3.87 23.41
N PHE A 580 10.30 -2.64 23.01
CA PHE A 580 11.16 -1.72 23.74
C PHE A 580 10.41 -0.43 24.04
N ARG A 581 10.61 0.15 25.21
CA ARG A 581 10.10 1.50 25.53
C ARG A 581 11.11 2.31 26.33
N LEU A 582 10.99 3.63 26.23
CA LEU A 582 11.66 4.54 27.16
C LEU A 582 10.69 4.90 28.29
N ARG A 583 11.17 4.85 29.52
CA ARG A 583 10.50 5.39 30.71
C ARG A 583 11.36 6.48 31.31
N VAL A 584 10.77 7.64 31.60
CA VAL A 584 11.46 8.68 32.36
C VAL A 584 11.41 8.30 33.85
N PRO A 585 12.54 8.35 34.59
CA PRO A 585 12.61 7.95 36.01
C PRO A 585 11.67 8.69 36.94
#